data_AF-A0A351A2X9-F1
#
_entry.id   AF-A0A351A2X9-F1
#
_cell.length_a   1.000
_cell.length_b   1.000
_cell.length_c   1.000
_cell.angle_alpha   90.00
_cell.angle_beta   90.00
_cell.angle_gamma   90.00
#
_symmetry.space_group_name_H-M   'P 1'
#
loop_
_entity.id
_entity.type
_entity.pdbx_description
1 polymer ?
#
loop_
_entity_poly.entity_id
_entity_poly.type
_entity_poly.pdbx_seq_one_letter_code
_entity_poly.pdbx_strand_id
1 'polypeptide(L)'
;MVSLLVCGLMIRFGPRDVPDGGRKTQGAPVPSAGGIGILAGVTASLAALEAMGVNVAGLMFAPPLAGLASFCVFAALLGWLDDAKGLPASAKLLALVGSAIGAALLGTAPAGLYVGGAAIALPPVLGVLV
;
A
#
# COMPACT_ATOMS: atom_id res chain seq x y z
N MET A 1 2.26 0.36 18.38
CA MET A 1 2.84 -0.85 19.00
C MET A 1 3.01 -2.01 18.02
N VAL A 2 2.04 -2.30 17.15
CA VAL A 2 2.16 -3.36 16.12
C VAL A 2 3.38 -3.16 15.20
N SER A 3 3.62 -1.94 14.72
CA SER A 3 4.81 -1.62 13.90
C SER A 3 6.13 -1.92 14.62
N LEU A 4 6.25 -1.68 15.93
CA LEU A 4 7.45 -2.02 16.72
C LEU A 4 7.66 -3.54 16.81
N LEU A 5 6.56 -4.29 16.98
CA LEU A 5 6.58 -5.75 17.06
C LEU A 5 7.02 -6.37 15.73
N VAL A 6 6.46 -5.87 14.62
CA VAL A 6 6.85 -6.28 13.26
C VAL A 6 8.30 -5.88 12.98
N CYS A 7 8.72 -4.68 13.36
CA CYS A 7 10.11 -4.24 13.19
C CYS A 7 11.09 -5.18 13.93
N GLY A 8 10.77 -5.58 15.17
CA GLY A 8 11.55 -6.57 15.92
C GLY A 8 11.59 -7.95 15.23
N LEU A 9 10.47 -8.40 14.68
CA LEU A 9 10.39 -9.66 13.92
C LEU A 9 11.25 -9.60 12.65
N MET A 10 11.24 -8.46 11.96
CA MET A 10 12.01 -8.23 10.74
C MET A 10 13.51 -8.12 11.02
N ILE A 11 13.91 -7.51 12.13
CA ILE A 11 15.30 -7.56 12.58
C ILE A 11 15.71 -9.01 12.79
N ARG A 12 14.85 -9.89 13.32
CA ARG A 12 15.20 -11.29 13.60
C ARG A 12 15.19 -12.20 12.36
N PHE A 13 14.19 -12.09 11.49
CA PHE A 13 13.90 -13.04 10.41
C PHE A 13 13.71 -12.41 9.02
N GLY A 14 13.63 -11.08 8.93
CA GLY A 14 13.33 -10.36 7.70
C GLY A 14 14.56 -10.07 6.85
N PRO A 15 14.35 -9.59 5.61
CA PRO A 15 15.43 -9.10 4.76
C PRO A 15 16.14 -7.93 5.45
N ARG A 16 17.47 -8.01 5.48
CA ARG A 16 18.34 -7.01 6.12
C ARG A 16 19.14 -6.31 5.05
N ASP A 17 19.21 -5.00 5.15
CA ASP A 17 20.15 -4.21 4.38
C ASP A 17 21.49 -4.18 5.11
N VAL A 18 22.49 -4.86 4.53
CA VAL A 18 23.83 -5.02 5.12
C VAL A 18 24.70 -3.84 4.69
N PRO A 19 25.59 -3.32 5.56
CA PRO A 19 26.57 -2.30 5.18
C PRO A 19 27.41 -2.79 4.00
N ASP A 20 27.45 -2.02 2.92
CA ASP A 20 28.20 -2.35 1.70
C ASP A 20 29.58 -1.67 1.64
N GLY A 21 29.94 -0.91 2.68
CA GLY A 21 31.22 -0.18 2.76
C GLY A 21 31.37 0.96 1.74
N GLY A 22 30.30 1.28 0.99
CA GLY A 22 30.28 2.29 -0.05
C GLY A 22 29.35 3.46 0.30
N ARG A 23 28.19 3.52 -0.37
CA ARG A 23 27.23 4.63 -0.24
C ARG A 23 26.49 4.64 1.10
N LYS A 24 26.42 3.50 1.80
CA LYS A 24 25.63 3.34 3.03
C LYS A 24 26.46 3.70 4.26
N THR A 25 25.97 4.65 5.06
CA THR A 25 26.63 5.14 6.27
C THR A 25 26.31 4.32 7.52
N GLN A 26 25.41 3.33 7.42
CA GLN A 26 25.03 2.48 8.54
C GLN A 26 26.15 1.51 8.95
N GLY A 27 26.47 1.47 10.26
CA GLY A 27 27.48 0.56 10.82
C GLY A 27 26.95 -0.82 11.19
N ALA A 28 25.63 -1.04 11.14
CA ALA A 28 24.98 -2.31 11.46
C ALA A 28 23.85 -2.61 10.46
N PRO A 29 23.47 -3.89 10.26
CA PRO A 29 22.37 -4.25 9.38
C PRO A 29 21.04 -3.67 9.87
N VAL A 30 20.28 -3.04 8.96
CA VAL A 30 18.95 -2.47 9.24
C VAL A 30 17.87 -3.24 8.47
N PRO A 31 16.65 -3.40 9.01
CA PRO A 31 15.57 -4.06 8.28
C PRO A 31 15.19 -3.26 7.03
N SER A 32 15.15 -3.89 5.86
CA SER A 32 14.91 -3.19 4.58
C SER A 32 13.42 -2.94 4.30
N ALA A 33 12.53 -3.83 4.76
CA ALA A 33 11.12 -3.82 4.40
C ALA A 33 10.18 -3.22 5.48
N GLY A 34 10.50 -2.02 5.98
CA GLY A 34 9.72 -1.34 7.04
C GLY A 34 8.24 -1.11 6.71
N GLY A 35 7.87 -1.08 5.42
CA GLY A 35 6.50 -0.93 4.95
C GLY A 35 5.54 -2.03 5.42
N ILE A 36 6.03 -3.25 5.69
CA ILE A 36 5.20 -4.34 6.24
C ILE A 36 4.69 -4.00 7.64
N GLY A 37 5.51 -3.33 8.46
CA GLY A 37 5.10 -2.89 9.79
C GLY A 37 3.97 -1.87 9.76
N ILE A 38 3.96 -1.00 8.74
CA ILE A 38 2.88 -0.04 8.50
C ILE A 38 1.62 -0.78 8.06
N LEU A 39 1.73 -1.67 7.07
CA LEU A 39 0.59 -2.44 6.57
C LEU A 39 -0.06 -3.25 7.70
N ALA A 40 0.73 -4.00 8.49
CA ALA A 40 0.24 -4.75 9.63
C ALA A 40 -0.45 -3.87 10.68
N GLY A 41 0.11 -2.68 10.96
CA GLY A 41 -0.51 -1.72 11.88
C GLY A 41 -1.86 -1.19 11.39
N VAL A 42 -1.95 -0.84 10.10
CA VAL A 42 -3.20 -0.41 9.47
C VAL A 42 -4.23 -1.54 9.49
N THR A 43 -3.86 -2.74 9.05
CA THR A 43 -4.76 -3.91 9.03
C THR A 43 -5.28 -4.25 10.43
N ALA A 44 -4.41 -4.23 11.45
CA ALA A 44 -4.82 -4.47 12.83
C ALA A 44 -5.81 -3.41 13.35
N SER A 45 -5.61 -2.15 12.98
CA SER A 45 -6.49 -1.05 13.36
C SER A 45 -7.86 -1.17 12.70
N LEU A 46 -7.88 -1.52 11.40
CA LEU A 46 -9.10 -1.78 10.64
C LEU A 46 -9.86 -2.99 11.20
N ALA A 47 -9.16 -4.06 11.57
CA ALA A 47 -9.77 -5.24 12.20
C ALA A 47 -10.35 -4.92 13.59
N ALA A 48 -9.70 -4.05 14.37
CA ALA A 48 -10.22 -3.59 15.66
C ALA A 48 -11.52 -2.78 15.48
N LEU A 49 -11.58 -1.90 14.47
CA LEU A 49 -12.80 -1.15 14.14
C LEU A 49 -13.95 -2.07 13.73
N GLU A 50 -13.67 -3.11 12.92
CA GLU A 50 -14.66 -4.15 12.58
C GLU A 50 -15.19 -4.85 13.84
N ALA A 51 -14.30 -5.25 14.74
CA ALA A 51 -14.67 -5.88 16.01
C ALA A 51 -15.50 -4.96 16.94
N MET A 52 -15.39 -3.64 16.77
CA MET A 52 -16.20 -2.64 17.48
C MET A 52 -17.54 -2.36 16.81
N GLY A 53 -17.89 -3.05 15.72
CA GLY A 53 -19.17 -2.95 15.03
C GLY A 53 -19.21 -1.94 13.88
N VAL A 54 -18.06 -1.39 13.47
CA VAL A 54 -17.96 -0.57 12.24
C VAL A 54 -17.87 -1.53 11.05
N ASN A 55 -18.70 -1.37 10.02
CA ASN A 55 -18.66 -2.22 8.82
C ASN A 55 -17.49 -1.83 7.89
N VAL A 56 -16.27 -2.08 8.34
CA VAL A 56 -15.03 -1.80 7.61
C VAL A 56 -14.93 -2.68 6.38
N ALA A 57 -15.27 -3.97 6.49
CA ALA A 57 -15.24 -4.89 5.36
C ALA A 57 -16.16 -4.41 4.23
N GLY A 58 -17.39 -4.02 4.55
CA GLY A 58 -18.33 -3.45 3.58
C GLY A 58 -17.82 -2.16 2.94
N LEU A 59 -17.17 -1.28 3.71
CA LEU A 59 -16.58 -0.05 3.18
C LEU A 59 -15.35 -0.31 2.30
N MET A 60 -14.50 -1.25 2.66
CA MET A 60 -13.23 -1.54 1.97
C MET A 60 -13.41 -2.42 0.73
N PHE A 61 -14.38 -3.33 0.73
CA PHE A 61 -14.63 -4.25 -0.37
C PHE A 61 -15.78 -3.81 -1.29
N ALA A 62 -16.46 -2.69 -0.99
CA ALA A 62 -17.38 -2.05 -1.91
C ALA A 62 -16.69 -0.93 -2.72
N PRO A 63 -17.13 -0.67 -3.95
CA PRO A 63 -16.77 0.56 -4.68
C PRO A 63 -17.20 1.81 -3.86
N PRO A 64 -16.41 2.91 -3.80
CA PRO A 64 -15.15 3.21 -4.50
C PRO A 64 -13.89 2.46 -4.04
N LEU A 65 -13.86 2.05 -2.78
CA LEU A 65 -12.61 1.80 -2.05
C LEU A 65 -11.98 0.45 -2.40
N ALA A 66 -12.75 -0.49 -2.94
CA ALA A 66 -12.26 -1.80 -3.35
C ALA A 66 -11.05 -1.74 -4.30
N GLY A 67 -11.08 -0.85 -5.29
CA GLY A 67 -9.97 -0.63 -6.21
C GLY A 67 -8.71 -0.14 -5.47
N LEU A 68 -8.86 0.90 -4.65
CA LEU A 68 -7.75 1.47 -3.87
C LEU A 68 -7.17 0.46 -2.88
N ALA A 69 -8.03 -0.26 -2.14
CA ALA A 69 -7.62 -1.25 -1.17
C ALA A 69 -6.82 -2.38 -1.82
N SER A 70 -7.29 -2.89 -2.96
CA SER A 70 -6.59 -3.95 -3.71
C SER A 70 -5.23 -3.48 -4.25
N PHE A 71 -5.15 -2.24 -4.76
CA PHE A 71 -3.89 -1.63 -5.18
C PHE A 71 -2.89 -1.51 -4.04
N CYS A 72 -3.32 -0.99 -2.88
CA CYS A 72 -2.44 -0.83 -1.72
C CYS A 72 -1.85 -2.16 -1.25
N VAL A 73 -2.67 -3.21 -1.19
CA VAL A 73 -2.21 -4.56 -0.83
C VAL A 73 -1.23 -5.09 -1.87
N PHE A 74 -1.56 -4.96 -3.16
CA PHE A 74 -0.69 -5.41 -4.24
C PHE A 74 0.67 -4.69 -4.23
N ALA A 75 0.67 -3.37 -4.11
CA ALA A 75 1.89 -2.55 -4.07
C ALA A 75 2.77 -2.90 -2.86
N ALA A 76 2.16 -3.17 -1.70
CA ALA A 76 2.91 -3.60 -0.52
C ALA A 76 3.54 -5.00 -0.69
N LEU A 77 2.80 -5.95 -1.28
CA LEU A 77 3.33 -7.28 -1.59
C LEU A 77 4.46 -7.21 -2.63
N LEU A 78 4.30 -6.37 -3.66
CA LEU A 78 5.31 -6.15 -4.68
C LEU A 78 6.57 -5.49 -4.10
N GLY A 79 6.42 -4.50 -3.21
CA GLY A 79 7.52 -3.87 -2.50
C GLY A 79 8.28 -4.86 -1.61
N TRP A 80 7.56 -5.71 -0.88
CA TRP A 80 8.19 -6.78 -0.10
C TRP A 80 8.92 -7.80 -0.99
N LEU A 81 8.31 -8.22 -2.10
CA LEU A 81 8.92 -9.15 -3.04
C LEU A 81 10.18 -8.55 -3.66
N ASP A 82 10.15 -7.25 -3.95
CA ASP A 82 11.30 -6.51 -4.44
C ASP A 82 12.44 -6.46 -3.41
N ASP A 83 12.12 -6.12 -2.16
CA ASP A 83 13.10 -6.12 -1.07
C ASP A 83 13.72 -7.51 -0.83
N ALA A 84 12.99 -8.58 -1.13
CA ALA A 84 13.45 -9.96 -0.97
C ALA A 84 14.24 -10.50 -2.17
N LYS A 85 13.91 -10.09 -3.40
CA LYS A 85 14.44 -10.70 -4.64
C LYS A 85 15.18 -9.74 -5.58
N GLY A 86 15.16 -8.44 -5.33
CA GLY A 86 15.80 -7.43 -6.17
C GLY A 86 15.25 -7.43 -7.59
N LEU A 87 13.96 -7.14 -7.76
CA LEU A 87 13.29 -7.19 -9.07
C LEU A 87 13.88 -6.14 -10.03
N PRO A 88 13.87 -6.38 -11.35
CA PRO A 88 14.28 -5.37 -12.33
C PRO A 88 13.27 -4.21 -12.35
N ALA A 89 13.78 -2.98 -12.52
CA ALA A 89 12.97 -1.76 -12.45
C ALA A 89 11.80 -1.74 -13.46
N SER A 90 12.02 -2.27 -14.67
CA SER A 90 11.00 -2.36 -15.71
C SER A 90 9.82 -3.25 -15.32
N ALA A 91 10.09 -4.40 -14.69
CA ALA A 91 9.03 -5.31 -14.24
C ALA A 91 8.19 -4.70 -13.11
N LYS A 92 8.81 -3.97 -12.18
CA LYS A 92 8.09 -3.26 -11.11
C LYS A 92 7.18 -2.18 -11.67
N LEU A 93 7.70 -1.40 -12.62
CA LEU A 93 6.93 -0.33 -13.25
C LEU A 93 5.71 -0.89 -13.98
N LEU A 94 5.90 -1.93 -14.79
CA LEU A 94 4.79 -2.59 -15.49
C LEU A 94 3.76 -3.18 -14.52
N ALA A 95 4.20 -3.83 -13.45
CA ALA A 95 3.32 -4.38 -12.43
C ALA A 95 2.51 -3.28 -11.72
N LEU A 96 3.16 -2.18 -11.32
CA LEU A 96 2.50 -1.05 -10.66
C LEU A 96 1.51 -0.37 -11.61
N VAL A 97 1.90 -0.06 -12.85
CA VAL A 97 1.01 0.56 -13.84
C VAL A 97 -0.19 -0.34 -14.14
N GLY A 98 0.05 -1.63 -14.39
CA GLY A 98 -1.04 -2.59 -14.63
C GLY A 98 -2.01 -2.68 -13.45
N SER A 99 -1.47 -2.72 -12.22
CA SER A 99 -2.30 -2.75 -11.01
C SER A 99 -3.06 -1.44 -10.75
N ALA A 100 -2.48 -0.28 -11.09
CA ALA A 100 -3.14 1.01 -10.97
C ALA A 100 -4.33 1.09 -11.92
N ILE A 101 -4.15 0.65 -13.17
CA ILE A 101 -5.25 0.54 -14.15
C ILE A 101 -6.30 -0.47 -13.68
N GLY A 102 -5.90 -1.62 -13.15
CA GLY A 102 -6.86 -2.58 -12.58
C GLY A 102 -7.67 -1.98 -11.43
N ALA A 103 -7.02 -1.22 -10.56
CA ALA A 103 -7.66 -0.53 -9.44
C ALA A 103 -8.61 0.58 -9.88
N ALA A 104 -8.25 1.33 -10.93
CA ALA A 104 -9.11 2.29 -11.61
C ALA A 104 -10.43 1.66 -12.07
N LEU A 105 -10.32 0.51 -12.75
CA LEU A 105 -11.45 -0.21 -13.32
C LEU A 105 -12.35 -0.87 -12.27
N LEU A 106 -11.78 -1.27 -11.12
CA LEU A 106 -12.50 -1.89 -10.01
C LEU A 106 -13.07 -0.86 -9.01
N GLY A 107 -12.48 0.33 -8.96
CA GLY A 107 -12.96 1.45 -8.16
C GLY A 107 -14.10 2.22 -8.84
N THR A 108 -14.71 3.17 -8.12
CA THR A 108 -15.58 4.14 -8.79
C THR A 108 -14.76 5.34 -9.23
N ALA A 109 -14.94 5.74 -10.48
CA ALA A 109 -14.58 7.04 -10.99
C ALA A 109 -14.99 8.16 -10.01
N PRO A 110 -14.09 9.06 -9.58
CA PRO A 110 -14.50 10.23 -8.79
C PRO A 110 -15.45 11.09 -9.63
N ALA A 111 -16.74 11.09 -9.27
CA ALA A 111 -17.78 11.82 -10.00
C ALA A 111 -17.72 13.34 -9.77
N GLY A 112 -16.98 13.79 -8.75
CA GLY A 112 -16.80 15.20 -8.48
C GLY A 112 -15.70 15.50 -7.46
N LEU A 113 -15.23 16.74 -7.49
CA LEU A 113 -14.25 17.32 -6.57
C LEU A 113 -14.99 18.22 -5.56
N TYR A 114 -14.79 17.98 -4.26
CA TYR A 114 -15.32 18.86 -3.24
C TYR A 114 -14.35 20.00 -2.94
N VAL A 115 -14.72 21.24 -3.27
CA VAL A 115 -13.94 22.46 -2.99
C VAL A 115 -14.80 23.44 -2.21
N GLY A 116 -14.38 23.79 -0.98
CA GLY A 116 -15.10 24.76 -0.15
C GLY A 116 -16.53 24.37 0.21
N GLY A 117 -16.83 23.07 0.29
CA GLY A 117 -18.18 22.55 0.58
C GLY A 117 -19.09 22.39 -0.66
N ALA A 118 -18.63 22.79 -1.85
CA ALA A 118 -19.36 22.57 -3.09
C ALA A 118 -18.77 21.37 -3.87
N ALA A 119 -19.65 20.51 -4.39
CA ALA A 119 -19.27 19.40 -5.27
C ALA A 119 -19.22 19.86 -6.73
N ILE A 120 -18.03 19.87 -7.32
CA ILE A 120 -17.82 20.17 -8.74
C ILE A 120 -17.80 18.84 -9.50
N ALA A 121 -18.77 18.59 -10.36
CA ALA A 121 -18.81 17.37 -11.17
C ALA A 121 -17.59 17.31 -12.10
N LEU A 122 -16.89 16.17 -12.11
CA LEU A 122 -15.77 15.94 -13.01
C LEU A 122 -16.29 15.41 -14.36
N PRO A 123 -15.73 15.85 -15.49
CA PRO A 123 -16.02 15.27 -16.80
C PRO A 123 -15.80 13.75 -16.78
N PRO A 124 -16.68 12.95 -17.42
CA PRO A 124 -16.59 11.48 -17.39
C PRO A 124 -15.27 10.93 -17.96
N VAL A 125 -14.59 11.71 -18.82
CA VAL A 125 -13.27 11.36 -19.36
C VAL A 125 -12.18 11.34 -18.28
N LEU A 126 -12.28 12.18 -17.25
CA LEU A 126 -11.36 12.19 -16.10
C LEU A 126 -11.70 11.12 -15.06
N GLY A 127 -12.89 10.53 -15.14
CA GLY A 127 -13.35 9.48 -14.23
C GLY A 127 -12.90 8.06 -14.62
N VAL A 128 -12.70 7.79 -15.92
CA VAL A 128 -12.42 6.43 -16.46
C VAL A 128 -10.93 6.21 -16.78
N LEU A 129 -10.12 7.28 -16.83
CA LEU A 129 -8.69 7.25 -17.13
C LEU A 129 -7.78 7.36 -15.89
N VAL A 130 -8.33 7.23 -14.67
CA VAL A 130 -7.58 7.24 -13.40
C VAL A 130 -7.87 5.99 -12.60
#